data_AF-A0A2E4I7T5-F1
#
_entry.id   AF-A0A2E4I7T5-F1
#
_cell.length_a   1.000
_cell.length_b   1.000
_cell.length_c   1.000
_cell.angle_alpha   90.00
_cell.angle_beta   90.00
_cell.angle_gamma   90.00
#
_symmetry.space_group_name_H-M   'P 1'
#
loop_
_entity.id
_entity.type
_entity.pdbx_description
1 polymer ?
#
loop_
_entity_poly.entity_id
_entity_poly.type
_entity_poly.pdbx_seq_one_letter_code
_entity_poly.pdbx_strand_id
1 'polypeptide(L)' 'MPAPSPDAEAERSVVLLEGEVPSPLNPPKGCPFHPRCPVARAECSDTPPETVVDSVGHQVSCHLF' A
#
# COMPACT_ATOMS: atom_id res chain seq x y z
N MET A 1 -10.99 -17.43 -22.55
CA MET A 1 -10.05 -16.52 -21.86
C MET A 1 -9.60 -15.46 -22.86
N PRO A 2 -9.62 -14.16 -22.52
CA PRO A 2 -9.14 -13.13 -23.42
C PRO A 2 -7.62 -13.29 -23.61
N ALA A 3 -7.12 -13.09 -24.83
CA ALA A 3 -5.69 -13.08 -25.12
C ALA A 3 -5.10 -11.71 -24.74
N PRO A 4 -3.89 -11.66 -24.14
CA PRO A 4 -3.21 -10.38 -23.86
C PRO A 4 -2.98 -9.63 -25.17
N SER A 5 -3.42 -8.38 -25.22
CA SER A 5 -3.34 -7.53 -26.42
C SER A 5 -2.32 -6.41 -26.15
N PRO A 6 -1.27 -6.28 -26.98
CA PRO A 6 -0.16 -5.35 -26.73
C PRO A 6 -0.60 -3.88 -26.68
N ASP A 7 -1.63 -3.51 -27.45
CA ASP A 7 -2.19 -2.16 -27.46
C ASP A 7 -2.82 -1.78 -26.10
N ALA A 8 -3.49 -2.73 -25.45
CA ALA A 8 -4.13 -2.53 -24.13
C ALA A 8 -3.10 -2.44 -22.98
N GLU A 9 -1.90 -2.98 -23.18
CA GLU A 9 -0.80 -2.85 -22.22
C GLU A 9 -0.07 -1.51 -22.36
N ALA A 10 -0.04 -0.91 -23.55
CA ALA A 10 0.62 0.38 -23.80
C ALA A 10 -0.13 1.58 -23.18
N GLU A 11 -1.46 1.50 -23.07
CA GLU A 11 -2.32 2.52 -22.44
C GLU A 11 -2.37 2.43 -20.91
N ARG A 12 -1.73 1.40 -20.32
CA ARG A 12 -1.76 1.17 -18.88
C ARG A 12 -0.78 2.09 -18.16
N SER A 13 -1.32 3.12 -17.51
CA SER A 13 -0.53 4.03 -16.69
C SER A 13 0.09 3.28 -15.50
N VAL A 14 1.39 3.01 -15.57
CA VAL A 14 2.14 2.40 -14.47
C VAL A 14 2.37 3.48 -13.42
N VAL A 15 1.64 3.40 -12.32
CA VAL A 15 1.96 4.20 -11.12
C VAL A 15 3.21 3.55 -10.51
N LEU A 16 4.37 4.15 -10.79
CA LEU A 16 5.61 3.74 -10.16
C LEU A 16 5.53 4.16 -8.69
N LEU A 17 5.28 3.19 -7.81
CA LEU A 17 5.34 3.42 -6.37
C LEU A 17 6.78 3.77 -6.00
N GLU A 18 7.02 5.03 -5.67
CA GLU A 18 8.33 5.52 -5.23
C GLU A 18 8.68 4.89 -3.86
N GLY A 19 9.95 4.51 -3.67
CA GLY A 19 10.45 3.90 -2.44
C GLY A 19 10.90 2.45 -2.57
N GLU A 20 11.77 2.01 -1.67
CA GLU A 20 12.31 0.65 -1.63
C GLU A 20 11.41 -0.27 -0.78
N VAL A 21 11.35 -1.56 -1.12
CA VAL A 21 10.66 -2.54 -0.27
C VAL A 21 11.46 -2.63 1.04
N PRO A 22 10.89 -2.30 2.21
CA PRO A 22 11.65 -2.38 3.45
C PRO A 22 12.10 -3.83 3.64
N SER A 23 13.37 -4.00 4.01
CA SER A 23 13.94 -5.34 4.21
C SER A 23 13.12 -6.08 5.29
N PRO A 24 12.67 -7.32 5.05
CA PRO A 24 11.87 -8.08 6.02
C PRO A 24 12.58 -8.34 7.35
N LEU A 25 13.90 -8.15 7.39
CA LEU A 25 14.76 -8.22 8.58
C LEU A 25 14.65 -7.01 9.51
N ASN A 26 14.23 -5.85 9.01
CA ASN A 26 14.05 -4.63 9.80
C ASN A 26 12.65 -4.07 9.54
N PRO A 27 11.60 -4.68 10.12
CA PRO A 27 10.28 -4.12 10.05
C PRO A 27 10.31 -2.71 10.68
N PRO A 28 9.86 -1.67 9.96
CA PRO A 28 9.75 -0.35 10.55
C PRO A 28 8.75 -0.38 11.71
N LYS A 29 8.95 0.50 12.69
CA LYS A 29 7.98 0.68 13.77
C LYS A 29 6.71 1.31 13.18
N GLY A 30 5.55 0.87 13.65
CA GLY A 30 4.26 1.33 13.13
C GLY A 30 3.77 0.60 11.88
N CYS A 31 3.35 1.35 10.87
CA CYS A 31 2.78 0.84 9.62
C CYS A 31 3.89 0.41 8.65
N PRO A 32 3.98 -0.87 8.24
CA PRO A 32 5.02 -1.36 7.33
C PRO A 32 5.01 -0.68 5.94
N PHE A 33 3.90 -0.01 5.60
CA PHE A 33 3.72 0.68 4.34
C PHE A 33 4.09 2.17 4.40
N HIS A 34 4.37 2.74 5.59
CA HIS A 34 4.69 4.16 5.74
C HIS A 34 5.87 4.65 4.87
N PRO A 35 6.95 3.89 4.58
CA PRO A 35 8.06 4.41 3.77
C PRO A 35 7.73 4.49 2.27
N ARG A 36 6.62 3.86 1.82
CA ARG A 36 6.15 3.86 0.43
C ARG A 36 4.78 4.50 0.25
N CYS A 37 4.16 4.94 1.34
CA CYS A 37 2.82 5.49 1.31
C CYS A 37 2.91 6.98 0.91
N PRO A 38 2.30 7.39 -0.21
CA PRO A 38 2.32 8.81 -0.64
C PRO A 38 1.55 9.73 0.31
N VAL A 39 0.72 9.15 1.18
CA VAL A 39 -0.10 9.83 2.20
C VAL A 39 0.35 9.50 3.62
N ALA A 40 1.58 8.99 3.79
CA ALA A 40 2.13 8.69 5.12
C ALA A 40 2.11 9.93 6.03
N ARG A 41 1.71 9.71 7.28
CA ARG A 41 1.75 10.70 8.36
C ARG A 41 2.79 10.30 9.41
N ALA A 42 3.15 11.22 10.29
CA ALA A 42 4.08 10.95 11.39
C ALA A 42 3.60 9.82 12.31
N GLU A 43 2.29 9.70 12.53
CA GLU A 43 1.67 8.60 13.30
C GLU A 43 1.92 7.22 12.67
N CYS A 44 2.06 7.16 11.34
CA CYS A 44 2.27 5.90 10.63
C CYS A 44 3.65 5.27 10.93
N SER A 45 4.64 6.05 11.35
CA SER A 45 5.97 5.54 11.75
C SER A 45 6.11 5.26 13.25
N ASP A 46 5.15 5.72 14.06
CA ASP A 46 5.21 5.62 15.52
C ASP A 46 4.31 4.49 16.03
N THR A 47 3.07 4.41 15.52
CA THR A 47 2.03 3.49 16.00
C THR A 47 1.50 2.61 14.87
N PRO A 48 1.31 1.30 15.10
CA PRO A 48 0.67 0.43 14.10
C PRO A 48 -0.82 0.79 13.95
N PRO A 49 -1.35 0.83 12.72
CA PRO A 49 -2.76 1.13 12.50
C PRO A 49 -3.65 -0.02 12.98
N GLU A 50 -4.82 0.34 13.49
CA GLU A 50 -5.86 -0.62 13.82
C GLU A 50 -6.51 -1.19 12.56
N THR A 51 -6.92 -2.46 12.63
CA THR A 51 -7.60 -3.14 11.52
C THR A 51 -9.09 -2.86 11.61
N VAL A 52 -9.58 -2.04 10.68
CA VAL A 52 -10.99 -1.69 10.51
C VAL A 52 -11.62 -2.66 9.51
N VAL A 53 -12.84 -3.12 9.80
CA VAL A 53 -13.63 -3.94 8.87
C VAL A 53 -14.76 -3.08 8.30
N ASP A 54 -14.79 -2.92 6.99
CA ASP A 54 -15.86 -2.20 6.32
C ASP A 54 -17.15 -3.03 6.28
N SER A 55 -18.27 -2.37 5.93
CA SER A 55 -19.62 -2.94 5.92
C SER A 55 -19.77 -4.16 4.99
N VAL A 56 -18.87 -4.28 4.01
CA VAL A 56 -18.81 -5.35 3.00
C VAL A 56 -17.85 -6.49 3.42
N GLY A 57 -17.18 -6.37 4.58
CA GLY A 57 -16.23 -7.36 5.10
C GLY A 57 -14.77 -7.14 4.65
N HIS A 58 -14.45 -6.01 4.04
CA HIS A 58 -13.07 -5.66 3.69
C HIS A 58 -12.29 -5.23 4.93
N GLN A 59 -11.10 -5.79 5.14
CA GLN A 59 -10.19 -5.35 6.20
C GLN A 59 -9.21 -4.31 5.68
N VAL A 60 -9.06 -3.22 6.42
CA VAL A 60 -8.11 -2.16 6.16
C VAL A 60 -7.33 -1.87 7.44
N SER A 61 -6.00 -1.88 7.36
CA SER A 61 -5.11 -1.50 8.46
C SER A 61 -4.40 -0.20 8.10
N CYS A 62 -5.13 0.91 8.14
CA CYS A 62 -4.60 2.23 7.78
C CYS A 62 -5.18 3.29 8.71
N HIS A 63 -4.33 4.22 9.18
CA HIS A 63 -4.73 5.35 10.04
C HIS A 63 -5.65 6.39 9.36
N LEU A 64 -5.93 6.20 8.06
CA LEU A 64 -6.82 7.07 7.28
C LEU A 64 -8.27 6.57 7.23
N PHE A 65 -8.56 5.38 7.74
CA PHE A 65 -9.87 4.74 7.69
C PHE A 65 -10.52 4.66 9.06
#